data_AF-A0A7L2FL17-F1
#
_entry.id   AF-A0A7L2FL17-F1
#
_cell.length_a   1.000
_cell.length_b   1.000
_cell.length_c   1.000
_cell.angle_alpha   90.00
_cell.angle_beta   90.00
_cell.angle_gamma   90.00
#
_symmetry.space_group_name_H-M   'P 1'
#
loop_
_entity.id
_entity.type
_entity.pdbx_description
1 polymer ?
#
loop_
_entity_poly.entity_id
_entity_poly.type
_entity_poly.pdbx_seq_one_letter_code
_entity_poly.pdbx_strand_id
1 'polypeptide(L)'
;RERIKILFKKIEDVIKYLDPQYIDRMAVPDTMKLQFILAEEQAIPARAALLEQVKNLQPILDSTSIQAVPDHAAKLQRLSQIHIQQQEKRHDLTDSVKTLLEDYNKMTLLLSKQFVQWNEILTRLEVAKQAKPVAE
;
A
#
# COMPACT_ATOMS: atom_id res chain seq x y z
N ARG A 1 5.77 50.49 -59.75
CA ARG A 1 4.73 50.06 -58.78
C ARG A 1 5.36 49.45 -57.51
N GLU A 2 6.59 48.92 -57.57
CA GLU A 2 7.36 48.47 -56.38
C GLU A 2 7.64 49.55 -55.34
N ARG A 3 8.04 50.77 -55.73
CA ARG A 3 8.43 51.82 -54.77
C ARG A 3 7.30 52.19 -53.80
N ILE A 4 6.05 52.21 -54.28
CA ILE A 4 4.87 52.49 -53.44
C ILE A 4 4.62 51.32 -52.46
N LYS A 5 4.82 50.06 -52.88
CA LYS A 5 4.73 48.89 -51.99
C LYS A 5 5.82 48.91 -50.91
N ILE A 6 7.04 49.30 -51.24
CA ILE A 6 8.14 49.43 -50.27
C ILE A 6 7.84 50.55 -49.27
N LEU A 7 7.29 51.68 -49.73
CA LEU A 7 6.90 52.78 -48.87
C LEU A 7 5.74 52.40 -47.94
N PHE A 8 4.73 51.69 -48.43
CA PHE A 8 3.63 51.18 -47.59
C PHE A 8 4.11 50.21 -46.52
N LYS A 9 5.01 49.28 -46.88
CA LYS A 9 5.60 48.34 -45.93
C LYS A 9 6.47 49.06 -44.90
N LYS A 10 7.23 50.08 -45.32
CA LYS A 10 7.98 50.94 -44.40
C LYS A 10 7.08 51.76 -43.48
N ILE A 11 5.89 52.18 -43.93
CA ILE A 11 4.93 52.90 -43.08
C ILE A 11 4.40 51.98 -41.99
N GLU A 12 4.07 50.72 -42.31
CA GLU A 12 3.68 49.72 -41.31
C GLU A 12 4.80 49.44 -40.31
N ASP A 13 6.03 49.28 -40.79
CA ASP A 13 7.20 49.11 -39.92
C ASP A 13 7.41 50.34 -39.03
N VAL A 14 7.32 51.56 -39.58
CA VAL A 14 7.46 52.81 -38.82
C VAL A 14 6.37 52.94 -37.76
N ILE A 15 5.11 52.63 -38.07
CA ILE A 15 4.02 52.63 -37.09
C ILE A 15 4.30 51.63 -35.96
N LYS A 16 4.83 50.45 -36.27
CA LYS A 16 5.23 49.44 -35.28
C LYS A 16 6.40 49.92 -34.41
N TYR A 17 7.38 50.61 -34.99
CA TYR A 17 8.51 51.16 -34.23
C TYR A 17 8.15 52.42 -33.42
N LEU A 18 7.04 53.10 -33.72
CA LEU A 18 6.54 54.25 -32.95
C LEU A 18 5.66 53.87 -31.75
N ASP A 19 5.26 52.60 -31.63
CA ASP A 19 4.53 52.12 -30.45
C ASP A 19 5.43 52.19 -29.20
N PRO A 20 5.11 53.05 -28.21
CA PRO A 20 5.91 53.19 -26.99
C PRO A 20 6.07 51.87 -26.24
N GLN A 21 5.10 50.96 -26.31
CA GLN A 21 5.19 49.66 -25.67
C GLN A 21 6.17 48.72 -26.39
N TYR A 22 6.34 48.90 -27.69
CA TYR A 22 7.32 48.17 -28.49
C TYR A 22 8.73 48.71 -28.26
N ILE A 23 8.88 50.04 -28.22
CA ILE A 23 10.14 50.71 -27.88
C ILE A 23 10.54 50.36 -26.44
N ASP A 24 9.67 50.51 -25.44
CA ASP A 24 10.02 50.25 -24.02
C ASP A 24 10.42 48.79 -23.77
N ARG A 25 9.82 47.83 -24.48
CA ARG A 25 10.21 46.41 -24.40
C ARG A 25 11.54 46.11 -25.09
N MET A 26 11.89 46.84 -26.15
CA MET A 26 13.15 46.70 -26.87
C MET A 26 14.29 47.52 -26.24
N ALA A 27 13.94 48.63 -25.58
CA ALA A 27 14.85 49.65 -25.07
C ALA A 27 15.13 49.49 -23.58
N VAL A 28 15.15 48.26 -23.06
CA VAL A 28 15.76 48.02 -21.74
C VAL A 28 17.23 48.40 -21.88
N PRO A 29 17.69 49.50 -21.25
CA PRO A 29 19.06 49.95 -21.40
C PRO A 29 20.00 48.87 -20.87
N ASP A 30 21.18 48.71 -21.47
CA ASP A 30 22.11 47.65 -21.06
C ASP A 30 22.53 47.79 -19.58
N THR A 31 22.55 49.00 -19.05
CA THR A 31 22.74 49.28 -17.62
C THR A 31 21.63 48.69 -16.75
N MET A 32 20.38 48.69 -17.22
CA MET A 32 19.24 48.14 -16.49
C MET A 32 19.23 46.61 -16.55
N LYS A 33 19.64 46.02 -17.68
CA LYS A 33 19.88 44.56 -17.79
C LYS A 33 20.97 44.12 -16.82
N LEU A 34 22.06 44.88 -16.73
CA LEU A 34 23.15 44.61 -15.79
C LEU A 34 22.65 44.66 -14.34
N GLN A 35 21.91 45.71 -13.96
CA GLN A 35 21.35 45.83 -12.61
C GLN A 35 20.34 44.72 -12.30
N PHE A 36 19.55 44.27 -13.27
CA PHE A 36 18.62 43.15 -13.09
C PHE A 36 19.38 41.84 -12.83
N ILE A 37 20.44 41.57 -13.61
CA ILE A 37 21.29 40.39 -13.41
C ILE A 37 22.00 40.45 -12.05
N LEU A 38 22.50 41.61 -11.64
CA LEU A 38 23.14 41.78 -10.34
C LEU A 38 22.15 41.65 -9.18
N ALA A 39 20.92 42.17 -9.34
CA ALA A 39 19.86 42.03 -8.35
C ALA A 39 19.40 40.57 -8.21
N GLU A 40 19.38 39.80 -9.31
CA GLU A 40 19.06 38.38 -9.31
C GLU A 40 20.30 37.46 -9.23
N GLU A 41 21.50 37.99 -8.97
CA GLU A 41 22.77 37.25 -9.03
C GLU A 41 22.77 36.01 -8.12
N GLN A 42 22.13 36.11 -6.95
CA GLN A 42 22.00 34.99 -6.01
C GLN A 42 20.79 34.09 -6.34
N ALA A 43 19.75 34.64 -6.95
CA ALA A 43 18.53 33.92 -7.27
C ALA A 43 18.69 32.99 -8.48
N ILE A 44 19.43 33.42 -9.50
CA ILE A 44 19.73 32.64 -10.71
C ILE A 44 20.43 31.31 -10.40
N PRO A 45 21.56 31.26 -9.68
CA PRO A 45 22.24 30.01 -9.35
C PRO A 45 21.42 29.15 -8.37
N ALA A 46 20.69 29.75 -7.42
CA ALA A 46 19.81 29.00 -6.54
C ALA A 46 18.67 28.30 -7.31
N ARG A 47 18.04 29.00 -8.26
CA ARG A 47 17.03 28.43 -9.16
C ARG A 47 17.62 27.36 -10.08
N ALA A 48 18.82 27.58 -10.62
CA ALA A 48 19.51 26.61 -11.45
C ALA A 48 19.87 25.33 -10.67
N ALA A 49 20.32 25.46 -9.42
CA ALA A 49 20.62 24.32 -8.54
C ALA A 49 19.35 23.50 -8.23
N LEU A 50 18.22 24.16 -7.95
CA LEU A 50 16.93 23.49 -7.77
C LEU A 50 16.47 22.78 -9.06
N LEU A 51 16.68 23.40 -10.23
CA LEU A 51 16.32 22.80 -11.51
C LEU A 51 17.16 21.56 -11.81
N GLU A 52 18.47 21.60 -11.51
CA GLU A 52 19.34 20.43 -11.59
C GLU A 52 18.93 19.33 -10.60
N GLN A 53 18.53 19.66 -9.37
CA GLN A 53 17.97 18.67 -8.45
C GLN A 53 16.70 18.01 -9.00
N VAL A 54 15.78 18.78 -9.57
CA VAL A 54 14.56 18.24 -10.20
C VAL A 54 14.90 17.31 -11.37
N LYS A 55 15.87 17.70 -12.20
CA LYS A 55 16.36 16.89 -13.32
C LYS A 55 17.00 15.58 -12.85
N ASN A 56 17.75 15.61 -11.75
CA ASN A 56 18.36 14.41 -11.16
C ASN A 56 17.33 13.46 -10.54
N LEU A 57 16.16 13.97 -10.12
CA LEU A 57 15.06 13.17 -9.56
C LEU A 57 14.12 12.63 -10.65
N GLN A 58 14.14 13.20 -11.86
CA GLN A 58 13.37 12.72 -13.01
C GLN A 58 13.47 11.19 -13.26
N PRO A 59 14.66 10.55 -13.27
CA PRO A 59 14.77 9.10 -13.49
C PRO A 59 14.16 8.24 -12.38
N ILE A 60 13.86 8.79 -11.21
CA ILE A 60 13.19 8.06 -10.12
C ILE A 60 11.73 7.78 -10.48
N LEU A 61 11.08 8.69 -11.20
CA LEU A 61 9.70 8.54 -11.65
C LEU A 61 9.56 7.38 -12.66
N ASP A 62 10.60 7.16 -13.47
CA ASP A 62 10.68 6.06 -14.43
C ASP A 62 11.30 4.79 -13.84
N SER A 63 11.52 4.74 -12.52
CA SER A 63 12.12 3.58 -11.88
C SER A 63 11.27 2.33 -12.09
N THR A 64 11.95 1.23 -12.37
CA THR A 64 11.32 -0.08 -12.60
C THR A 64 10.50 -0.54 -11.40
N SER A 65 10.87 -0.11 -10.18
CA SER A 65 10.12 -0.38 -8.95
C SER A 65 8.75 0.28 -8.92
N ILE A 66 8.62 1.51 -9.43
CA ILE A 66 7.32 2.21 -9.53
C ILE A 66 6.48 1.60 -10.66
N GLN A 67 7.10 1.26 -11.78
CA GLN A 67 6.41 0.62 -12.90
C GLN A 67 5.90 -0.80 -12.57
N ALA A 68 6.59 -1.53 -11.69
CA ALA A 68 6.20 -2.87 -11.25
C ALA A 68 5.08 -2.89 -10.18
N VAL A 69 4.68 -1.73 -9.64
CA VAL A 69 3.65 -1.63 -8.59
C VAL A 69 2.32 -2.29 -8.99
N PRO A 70 1.77 -2.10 -10.22
CA PRO A 70 0.52 -2.75 -10.61
C PRO A 70 0.61 -4.28 -10.62
N ASP A 71 1.74 -4.84 -11.08
CA ASP A 71 1.97 -6.29 -11.10
C ASP A 71 2.06 -6.86 -9.68
N HIS A 72 2.75 -6.15 -8.78
CA HIS A 72 2.82 -6.52 -7.38
C HIS A 72 1.46 -6.39 -6.69
N ALA A 73 0.67 -5.37 -7.01
CA ALA A 73 -0.68 -5.18 -6.49
C ALA A 73 -1.61 -6.33 -6.90
N ALA A 74 -1.57 -6.77 -8.15
CA ALA A 74 -2.37 -7.90 -8.63
C ALA A 74 -1.98 -9.22 -7.90
N LYS A 75 -0.68 -9.46 -7.72
CA LYS A 75 -0.18 -10.63 -6.96
C LYS A 75 -0.60 -10.56 -5.50
N LEU A 76 -0.52 -9.37 -4.87
CA LEU A 76 -0.92 -9.15 -3.49
C LEU A 76 -2.44 -9.34 -3.31
N GLN A 77 -3.26 -8.86 -4.24
CA GLN A 77 -4.70 -9.05 -4.21
C GLN A 77 -5.06 -10.54 -4.26
N ARG A 78 -4.42 -11.31 -5.17
CA ARG A 78 -4.62 -12.76 -5.24
C ARG A 78 -4.18 -13.45 -3.95
N LEU A 79 -3.04 -13.06 -3.39
CA LEU A 79 -2.54 -13.61 -2.13
C LEU A 79 -3.50 -13.31 -0.96
N SER A 80 -4.03 -12.09 -0.90
CA SER A 80 -5.03 -11.67 0.10
C SER A 80 -6.29 -12.54 0.05
N GLN A 81 -6.82 -12.80 -1.16
CA GLN A 81 -7.97 -13.68 -1.33
C GLN A 81 -7.69 -15.10 -0.85
N ILE A 82 -6.52 -15.65 -1.18
CA ILE A 82 -6.10 -16.98 -0.70
C ILE A 82 -5.98 -16.99 0.83
N HIS A 83 -5.44 -15.92 1.42
CA HIS A 83 -5.27 -15.82 2.87
C HIS A 83 -6.61 -15.84 3.61
N ILE A 84 -7.61 -15.10 3.11
CA ILE A 84 -8.97 -15.11 3.67
C ILE A 84 -9.55 -16.52 3.66
N GLN A 85 -9.47 -17.21 2.51
CA GLN A 85 -9.96 -18.60 2.41
C GLN A 85 -9.22 -19.57 3.33
N GLN A 86 -7.90 -19.40 3.50
CA GLN A 86 -7.11 -20.20 4.43
C GLN A 86 -7.48 -19.93 5.88
N GLN A 87 -7.82 -18.68 6.22
CA GLN A 87 -8.24 -18.30 7.55
C GLN A 87 -9.60 -18.91 7.91
N GLU A 88 -10.57 -18.86 7.01
CA GLU A 88 -11.87 -19.51 7.16
C GLU A 88 -11.71 -21.03 7.36
N LYS A 89 -11.01 -21.71 6.44
CA LYS A 89 -10.75 -23.16 6.56
C LYS A 89 -10.05 -23.55 7.85
N ARG A 90 -9.11 -22.74 8.31
CA ARG A 90 -8.39 -22.99 9.57
C ARG A 90 -9.35 -22.86 10.75
N HIS A 91 -10.24 -21.88 10.72
CA HIS A 91 -11.23 -21.68 11.76
C HIS A 91 -12.19 -22.88 11.85
N ASP A 92 -12.77 -23.28 10.71
CA ASP A 92 -13.70 -24.42 10.63
C ASP A 92 -13.04 -25.73 11.09
N LEU A 93 -11.78 -25.96 10.67
CA LEU A 93 -11.01 -27.13 11.09
C LEU A 93 -10.75 -27.10 12.60
N THR A 94 -10.38 -25.95 13.15
CA THR A 94 -10.10 -25.79 14.58
C THR A 94 -11.35 -26.07 15.41
N ASP A 95 -12.50 -25.54 14.98
CA ASP A 95 -13.78 -25.73 15.67
C ASP A 95 -14.23 -27.20 15.60
N SER A 96 -14.03 -27.85 14.46
CA SER A 96 -14.32 -29.28 14.28
C SER A 96 -13.46 -30.15 15.19
N VAL A 97 -12.14 -29.87 15.26
CA VAL A 97 -11.21 -30.59 16.13
C VAL A 97 -11.55 -30.37 17.61
N LYS A 98 -11.91 -29.13 17.99
CA LYS A 98 -12.31 -28.81 19.35
C LYS A 98 -13.57 -29.58 19.75
N THR A 99 -14.58 -29.60 18.89
CA THR A 99 -15.82 -30.36 19.11
C THR A 99 -15.53 -31.86 19.28
N LEU A 100 -14.69 -32.43 18.40
CA LEU A 100 -14.30 -33.83 18.49
C LEU A 100 -13.56 -34.15 19.81
N LEU A 101 -12.68 -33.25 20.25
CA LEU A 101 -11.95 -33.40 21.51
C LEU A 101 -12.89 -33.32 22.71
N GLU A 102 -13.86 -32.40 22.69
CA GLU A 102 -14.88 -32.30 23.73
C GLU A 102 -15.72 -33.57 23.83
N ASP A 103 -16.13 -34.14 22.70
CA ASP A 103 -16.93 -35.36 22.68
C ASP A 103 -16.14 -36.59 23.12
N TYR A 104 -14.87 -36.69 22.71
CA TYR A 104 -13.95 -37.71 23.20
C TYR A 104 -13.78 -37.62 24.73
N ASN A 105 -13.58 -36.42 25.27
CA ASN A 105 -13.45 -36.21 26.71
C ASN A 105 -14.73 -36.59 27.45
N LYS A 106 -15.91 -36.22 26.94
CA LYS A 106 -17.21 -36.63 27.51
C LYS A 106 -17.35 -38.15 27.52
N MET A 107 -17.06 -38.81 26.41
CA MET A 107 -17.18 -40.26 26.30
C MET A 107 -16.22 -40.99 27.25
N THR A 108 -14.98 -40.52 27.35
CA THR A 108 -13.97 -41.08 28.26
C THR A 108 -14.39 -40.92 29.72
N LEU A 109 -14.94 -39.77 30.09
CA LEU A 109 -15.45 -39.51 31.43
C LEU A 109 -16.64 -40.42 31.78
N LEU A 110 -17.59 -40.59 30.86
CA LEU A 110 -18.74 -41.46 31.05
C LEU A 110 -18.33 -42.92 31.19
N LEU A 111 -17.43 -43.41 30.32
CA LEU A 111 -16.87 -44.75 30.41
C LEU A 111 -16.16 -44.97 31.75
N SER A 112 -15.33 -44.02 32.18
CA SER A 112 -14.64 -44.09 33.47
C SER A 112 -15.63 -44.20 34.64
N LYS A 113 -16.69 -43.36 34.65
CA LYS A 113 -17.76 -43.45 35.66
C LYS A 113 -18.46 -44.80 35.63
N GLN A 114 -18.76 -45.32 34.44
CA GLN A 114 -19.44 -46.61 34.30
C GLN A 114 -18.58 -47.76 34.84
N PHE A 115 -17.27 -47.76 34.57
CA PHE A 115 -16.34 -48.75 35.11
C PHE A 115 -16.27 -48.70 36.64
N VAL A 116 -16.26 -47.50 37.24
CA VAL A 116 -16.28 -47.36 38.71
C VAL A 116 -17.59 -47.92 39.28
N GLN A 117 -18.74 -47.58 38.68
CA GLN A 117 -20.04 -48.09 39.14
C GLN A 117 -20.14 -49.62 39.03
N TRP A 118 -19.70 -50.19 37.92
CA TRP A 118 -19.67 -51.65 37.76
C TRP A 118 -18.75 -52.32 38.77
N ASN A 119 -17.57 -51.74 39.01
CA ASN A 119 -16.65 -52.25 40.02
C ASN A 119 -17.29 -52.22 41.42
N GLU A 120 -17.96 -51.13 41.80
CA GLU A 120 -18.63 -51.02 43.09
C GLU A 120 -19.75 -52.05 43.26
N ILE A 121 -20.57 -52.26 42.22
CA ILE A 121 -21.62 -53.29 42.22
C ILE A 121 -21.00 -54.68 42.38
N LEU A 122 -19.93 -54.97 41.64
CA LEU A 122 -19.24 -56.25 41.66
C LEU A 122 -18.63 -56.52 43.06
N THR A 123 -17.96 -55.54 43.66
CA THR A 123 -17.44 -55.63 45.03
C THR A 123 -18.56 -55.89 46.05
N ARG A 124 -19.71 -55.20 45.93
CA ARG A 124 -20.86 -55.45 46.83
C ARG A 124 -21.38 -56.88 46.72
N LEU A 125 -21.48 -57.41 45.50
CA LEU A 125 -21.90 -58.79 45.26
C LEU A 125 -20.89 -59.81 45.78
N GLU A 126 -19.60 -59.55 45.62
CA GLU A 126 -18.53 -60.40 46.16
C GLU A 126 -18.55 -60.46 47.69
N VAL A 127 -18.70 -59.31 48.35
CA VAL A 127 -18.82 -59.22 49.82
C VAL A 127 -20.07 -59.95 50.30
N ALA A 128 -21.23 -59.74 49.65
CA ALA A 128 -22.46 -60.44 50.00
C ALA A 128 -22.36 -61.97 49.83
N LYS A 129 -21.60 -62.43 48.83
CA LYS A 129 -21.32 -63.85 48.61
C LYS A 129 -20.37 -64.43 49.66
N GLN A 130 -19.35 -63.68 50.08
CA GLN A 130 -18.43 -64.10 51.15
C GLN A 130 -19.08 -64.09 52.54
N ALA A 131 -20.07 -63.21 52.77
CA ALA A 131 -20.79 -63.09 54.03
C ALA A 131 -21.88 -64.16 54.24
N LYS A 132 -22.23 -64.96 53.23
CA LYS A 132 -23.02 -66.18 53.43
C LYS A 132 -22.07 -67.29 53.90
N PRO A 133 -22.10 -67.70 55.19
CA PRO A 133 -21.38 -68.90 55.57
C PRO A 133 -21.99 -70.06 54.80
N VAL A 134 -21.12 -70.91 54.25
CA VAL A 134 -21.50 -72.27 53.84
C VAL A 134 -22.07 -72.92 55.09
N ALA A 135 -23.39 -72.95 55.18
CA ALA A 135 -24.09 -73.69 56.21
C ALA A 135 -23.86 -75.18 55.92
N GLU A 136 -23.01 -75.78 56.75
CA GLU A 136 -22.91 -77.23 56.94
C GLU A 136 -24.23 -77.82 57.44
#